data_AF-A0A1M6S9W5-F1
#
_entry.id   AF-A0A1M6S9W5-F1
#
_cell.length_a   1.000
_cell.length_b   1.000
_cell.length_c   1.000
_cell.angle_alpha   90.00
_cell.angle_beta   90.00
_cell.angle_gamma   90.00
#
_symmetry.space_group_name_H-M   'P 1'
#
loop_
_entity.id
_entity.type
_entity.pdbx_description
1 polymer ?
#
loop_
_entity_poly.entity_id
_entity_poly.type
_entity_poly.pdbx_seq_one_letter_code
_entity_poly.pdbx_strand_id
1 'polypeptide(L)'
;MNVLLGRALLFYYFCNPFLKYNTVMAYSNNDLARFLDAQNKLYLTALSEISKGKKETHWMWFIFPQIKGLGKSDTANLYAINDLKEASDYLEHPILGKHLIEISELLLTFKMKSADGIFGDLDARKLRSCMTLFSLTENTNPIFQEVLDAFFSGEIDPLTISIINSSIKSSVEPAVV
;
A
#
# COMPACT_ATOMS: atom_id res chain seq x y z
N MET A 1 -26.80 -6.11 -30.15
CA MET A 1 -26.23 -7.47 -30.09
C MET A 1 -24.78 -7.43 -29.56
N ASN A 2 -24.53 -6.74 -28.44
CA ASN A 2 -23.17 -6.46 -27.92
C ASN A 2 -23.01 -6.72 -26.41
N VAL A 3 -23.89 -7.52 -25.80
CA VAL A 3 -23.82 -7.84 -24.35
C VAL A 3 -23.29 -9.27 -24.10
N LEU A 4 -23.08 -10.06 -25.16
CA LEU A 4 -22.68 -11.47 -25.05
C LEU A 4 -21.17 -11.72 -25.19
N LEU A 5 -20.36 -10.79 -25.71
CA LEU A 5 -18.91 -10.99 -25.83
C LEU A 5 -18.13 -10.76 -24.53
N GLY A 6 -18.62 -9.91 -23.60
CA GLY A 6 -17.92 -9.63 -22.35
C GLY A 6 -17.95 -10.79 -21.34
N ARG A 7 -19.02 -11.59 -21.34
CA ARG A 7 -19.18 -12.73 -20.42
C ARG A 7 -18.37 -13.96 -20.83
N ALA A 8 -18.09 -14.13 -22.12
CA ALA A 8 -17.29 -15.25 -22.62
C ALA A 8 -15.79 -15.08 -22.28
N LEU A 9 -15.27 -13.85 -22.32
CA LEU A 9 -13.90 -13.54 -21.89
C LEU A 9 -13.71 -13.78 -20.38
N LEU A 10 -14.63 -13.31 -19.53
CA LEU A 10 -14.55 -13.51 -18.08
C LEU A 10 -14.61 -14.98 -17.65
N PHE A 11 -15.37 -15.82 -18.34
CA PHE A 11 -15.41 -17.27 -18.08
C PHE A 11 -14.12 -17.99 -18.51
N TYR A 12 -13.46 -17.52 -19.56
CA TYR A 12 -12.20 -18.10 -20.04
C TYR A 12 -11.06 -17.94 -19.02
N TYR A 13 -11.04 -16.83 -18.26
CA TYR A 13 -10.07 -16.58 -17.18
C TYR A 13 -10.33 -17.41 -15.93
N PHE A 14 -11.59 -17.75 -15.62
CA PHE A 14 -11.93 -18.52 -14.42
C PHE A 14 -11.65 -20.03 -14.57
N CYS A 15 -11.62 -20.56 -15.80
CA CYS A 15 -11.57 -21.99 -16.05
C CYS A 15 -10.22 -22.52 -16.58
N ASN A 16 -9.25 -21.63 -16.87
CA ASN A 16 -7.97 -22.03 -17.46
C ASN A 16 -6.80 -21.87 -16.46
N PRO A 17 -6.38 -22.96 -15.77
CA PRO A 17 -5.27 -22.90 -14.81
C PRO A 17 -3.95 -22.46 -15.47
N PHE A 18 -3.78 -22.63 -16.79
CA PHE A 18 -2.58 -22.24 -17.52
C PHE A 18 -2.42 -20.71 -17.67
N LEU A 19 -3.55 -19.97 -17.75
CA LEU A 19 -3.53 -18.49 -17.79
C LEU A 19 -3.31 -17.87 -16.40
N LYS A 20 -3.84 -18.48 -15.33
CA LYS A 20 -3.54 -18.08 -13.95
C LYS A 20 -2.04 -18.15 -13.66
N TYR A 21 -1.37 -19.20 -14.11
CA TYR A 21 0.08 -19.35 -13.93
C TYR A 21 0.89 -18.29 -14.68
N ASN A 22 0.48 -17.89 -15.88
CA ASN A 22 1.16 -16.81 -16.63
C ASN A 22 0.96 -15.43 -16.00
N THR A 23 -0.19 -15.15 -15.38
CA THR A 23 -0.37 -13.90 -14.61
C THR A 23 0.47 -13.90 -13.33
N VAL A 24 0.60 -15.05 -12.67
CA VAL A 24 1.44 -15.21 -11.47
C VAL A 24 2.95 -15.11 -11.80
N MET A 25 3.37 -15.54 -12.99
CA MET A 25 4.75 -15.41 -13.48
C MET A 25 5.09 -14.04 -14.10
N ALA A 26 4.10 -13.20 -14.38
CA ALA A 26 4.30 -11.87 -14.98
C ALA A 26 4.66 -10.77 -13.96
N TYR A 27 4.64 -11.06 -12.66
CA TYR A 27 5.16 -10.15 -11.63
C TYR A 27 6.65 -10.42 -11.38
N SER A 28 7.48 -10.34 -12.42
CA SER A 28 8.94 -10.31 -12.25
C SER A 28 9.42 -8.91 -11.83
N ASN A 29 8.67 -8.23 -10.96
CA ASN A 29 9.12 -7.00 -10.33
C ASN A 29 9.90 -7.43 -9.08
N ASN A 30 11.15 -7.83 -9.33
CA ASN A 30 12.09 -8.36 -8.33
C ASN A 30 12.25 -7.42 -7.12
N ASP A 31 11.86 -6.15 -7.25
CA ASP A 31 11.92 -5.16 -6.20
C ASP A 31 10.89 -5.43 -5.08
N LEU A 32 9.65 -5.85 -5.39
CA LEU A 32 8.61 -6.06 -4.37
C LEU A 32 8.85 -7.28 -3.47
N ALA A 33 9.76 -8.18 -3.85
CA ALA A 33 10.13 -9.36 -3.08
C ALA A 33 10.58 -9.01 -1.65
N ARG A 34 11.22 -7.84 -1.47
CA ARG A 34 11.64 -7.36 -0.15
C ARG A 34 10.47 -7.27 0.84
N PHE A 35 9.31 -6.80 0.39
CA PHE A 35 8.12 -6.71 1.23
C PHE A 35 7.55 -8.09 1.57
N LEU A 36 7.51 -9.00 0.59
CA LEU A 36 7.01 -10.36 0.79
C LEU A 36 7.86 -11.12 1.81
N ASP A 37 9.18 -11.04 1.70
CA ASP A 37 10.11 -11.70 2.61
C ASP A 37 9.97 -11.22 4.05
N ALA A 38 9.70 -9.92 4.24
CA ALA A 38 9.46 -9.33 5.55
C ALA A 38 8.07 -9.71 6.09
N GLN A 39 7.03 -9.61 5.26
CA GLN A 39 5.65 -9.93 5.65
C GLN A 39 5.46 -11.41 5.98
N ASN A 40 6.12 -12.33 5.27
CA ASN A 40 6.08 -13.76 5.57
C ASN A 40 6.46 -14.09 7.03
N LYS A 41 7.27 -13.25 7.67
CA LYS A 41 7.73 -13.45 9.05
C LYS A 41 6.83 -12.79 10.08
N LEU A 42 6.21 -11.65 9.74
CA LEU A 42 5.63 -10.74 10.73
C LEU A 42 4.20 -10.27 10.43
N TYR A 43 3.60 -10.65 9.30
CA TYR A 43 2.25 -10.22 8.95
C TYR A 43 1.20 -10.69 9.97
N LEU A 44 1.22 -11.98 10.35
CA LEU A 44 0.29 -12.50 11.35
C LEU A 44 0.49 -11.86 12.73
N THR A 45 1.73 -11.50 13.07
CA THR A 45 2.04 -10.75 14.29
C THR A 45 1.41 -9.36 14.25
N ALA A 46 1.56 -8.64 13.12
CA ALA A 46 0.95 -7.33 12.92
C ALA A 46 -0.57 -7.38 13.02
N LEU A 47 -1.24 -8.35 12.38
CA LEU A 47 -2.68 -8.56 12.51
C LEU A 47 -3.10 -8.83 13.97
N SER A 48 -2.38 -9.71 14.66
CA SER A 48 -2.64 -10.01 16.08
C SER A 48 -2.51 -8.76 16.96
N GLU A 49 -1.49 -7.94 16.76
CA GLU A 49 -1.29 -6.69 17.51
C GLU A 49 -2.39 -5.66 17.23
N ILE A 50 -2.72 -5.44 15.95
CA ILE A 50 -3.79 -4.51 15.58
C ILE A 50 -5.16 -5.02 16.04
N SER A 51 -5.40 -6.33 16.07
CA SER A 51 -6.64 -6.90 16.65
C SER A 51 -6.79 -6.66 18.16
N LYS A 52 -5.68 -6.36 18.86
CA LYS A 52 -5.69 -5.93 20.26
C LYS A 52 -5.75 -4.41 20.39
N GLY A 53 -5.74 -3.70 19.26
CA GLY A 53 -5.76 -2.25 19.16
C GLY A 53 -4.51 -1.59 19.72
N LYS A 54 -3.35 -2.26 19.62
CA LYS A 54 -2.05 -1.71 20.00
C LYS A 54 -0.91 -2.42 19.25
N LYS A 55 -0.09 -1.65 18.56
CA LYS A 55 1.17 -2.09 17.97
C LYS A 55 2.24 -2.26 19.05
N GLU A 56 3.00 -3.34 18.95
CA GLU A 56 4.03 -3.71 19.93
C GLU A 56 5.39 -4.01 19.29
N THR A 57 5.43 -4.53 18.05
CA THR A 57 6.70 -4.96 17.42
C THR A 57 7.08 -4.15 16.17
N HIS A 58 8.21 -4.51 15.54
CA HIS A 58 8.90 -3.72 14.52
C HIS A 58 8.52 -4.13 13.09
N TRP A 59 7.33 -3.74 12.63
CA TRP A 59 6.84 -4.09 11.29
C TRP A 59 6.31 -2.93 10.45
N MET A 60 6.32 -1.70 10.98
CA MET A 60 5.64 -0.55 10.35
C MET A 60 6.07 -0.33 8.89
N TRP A 61 7.38 -0.41 8.62
CA TRP A 61 7.93 -0.04 7.30
C TRP A 61 7.47 -0.91 6.14
N PHE A 62 7.19 -2.20 6.37
CA PHE A 62 6.85 -3.14 5.30
C PHE A 62 5.40 -3.61 5.33
N ILE A 63 4.64 -3.26 6.37
CA ILE A 63 3.19 -3.46 6.45
C ILE A 63 2.45 -2.20 5.99
N PHE A 64 2.89 -1.02 6.44
CA PHE A 64 2.39 0.28 6.02
C PHE A 64 3.53 1.09 5.40
N PRO A 65 3.99 0.73 4.18
CA PRO A 65 5.13 1.38 3.57
C PRO A 65 4.78 2.81 3.13
N GLN A 66 5.79 3.66 3.12
CA GLN A 66 5.69 5.09 2.78
C GLN A 66 6.63 5.42 1.62
N ILE A 67 6.40 6.56 0.95
CA ILE A 67 7.23 6.97 -0.18
C ILE A 67 8.68 7.28 0.25
N LYS A 68 9.62 7.00 -0.64
CA LYS A 68 11.06 7.25 -0.48
C LYS A 68 11.32 8.73 -0.22
N GLY A 69 12.26 9.00 0.68
CA GLY A 69 12.64 10.36 1.10
C GLY A 69 12.00 10.82 2.41
N LEU A 70 11.00 10.12 2.94
CA LEU A 70 10.40 10.44 4.24
C LEU A 70 11.19 9.85 5.43
N GLY A 71 11.82 8.69 5.24
CA GLY A 71 12.62 8.02 6.25
C GLY A 71 14.11 8.28 6.08
N LYS A 72 14.88 8.27 7.18
CA LYS A 72 16.34 8.43 7.16
C LYS A 72 17.12 7.16 7.53
N SER A 73 16.49 6.22 8.23
CA SER A 73 17.12 4.96 8.63
C SER A 73 17.23 3.99 7.44
N ASP A 74 18.25 3.12 7.45
CA ASP A 74 18.46 2.09 6.43
C ASP A 74 17.22 1.21 6.22
N THR A 75 16.55 0.80 7.29
CA THR A 75 15.30 0.02 7.21
C THR A 75 14.17 0.78 6.53
N ALA A 76 14.06 2.09 6.77
CA ALA A 76 13.06 2.92 6.12
C ALA A 76 13.37 3.15 4.64
N ASN A 77 14.65 3.20 4.26
CA ASN A 77 15.05 3.29 2.86
C ASN A 77 14.86 1.96 2.13
N LEU A 78 15.16 0.83 2.79
CA LEU A 78 14.98 -0.51 2.25
C LEU A 78 13.52 -0.79 1.88
N TYR A 79 12.58 -0.41 2.74
CA TYR A 79 11.14 -0.66 2.54
C TYR A 79 10.37 0.58 2.05
N ALA A 80 11.06 1.61 1.56
CA ALA A 80 10.38 2.73 0.94
C ALA A 80 9.80 2.34 -0.42
N ILE A 81 8.62 2.87 -0.75
CA ILE A 81 8.08 2.84 -2.10
C ILE A 81 8.77 3.94 -2.92
N ASN A 82 9.31 3.62 -4.08
CA ASN A 82 10.09 4.54 -4.89
C ASN A 82 9.23 5.65 -5.50
N ASP A 83 8.05 5.32 -6.01
CA ASP A 83 7.17 6.24 -6.71
C ASP A 83 5.71 5.73 -6.75
N LEU A 84 4.82 6.50 -7.40
CA LEU A 84 3.41 6.09 -7.57
C LEU A 84 3.24 4.83 -8.41
N LYS A 85 4.17 4.53 -9.34
CA LYS A 85 4.08 3.31 -10.14
C LYS A 85 4.32 2.09 -9.26
N GLU A 86 5.35 2.10 -8.42
CA GLU A 86 5.59 1.00 -7.48
C GLU A 86 4.47 0.89 -6.44
N ALA A 87 3.85 2.01 -6.02
CA ALA A 87 2.67 1.97 -5.16
C ALA A 87 1.50 1.23 -5.84
N SER A 88 1.23 1.50 -7.12
CA SER A 88 0.24 0.76 -7.90
C SER A 88 0.62 -0.71 -8.06
N ASP A 89 1.86 -1.02 -8.42
CA ASP A 89 2.36 -2.40 -8.54
C ASP A 89 2.21 -3.17 -7.20
N TYR A 90 2.44 -2.50 -6.07
CA TYR A 90 2.26 -3.06 -4.72
C TYR A 90 0.79 -3.42 -4.44
N LEU A 91 -0.15 -2.54 -4.81
CA LEU A 91 -1.59 -2.80 -4.61
C LEU A 91 -2.13 -3.87 -5.55
N GLU A 92 -1.67 -3.91 -6.80
CA GLU A 92 -2.08 -4.94 -7.76
C GLU A 92 -1.51 -6.32 -7.41
N HIS A 93 -0.44 -6.37 -6.62
CA HIS A 93 0.17 -7.63 -6.22
C HIS A 93 -0.81 -8.47 -5.37
N PRO A 94 -1.07 -9.75 -5.72
CA PRO A 94 -2.17 -10.55 -5.18
C PRO A 94 -2.09 -10.88 -3.68
N ILE A 95 -0.93 -10.65 -3.06
CA ILE A 95 -0.67 -10.85 -1.63
C ILE A 95 -0.55 -9.49 -0.92
N LEU A 96 0.46 -8.68 -1.26
CA LEU A 96 0.73 -7.37 -0.65
C LEU A 96 -0.50 -6.44 -0.62
N GLY A 97 -1.19 -6.27 -1.75
CA GLY A 97 -2.40 -5.44 -1.80
C GLY A 97 -3.50 -5.95 -0.87
N LYS A 98 -3.75 -7.26 -0.86
CA LYS A 98 -4.73 -7.88 0.04
C LYS A 98 -4.35 -7.69 1.50
N HIS A 99 -3.08 -7.90 1.83
CA HIS A 99 -2.58 -7.74 3.19
C HIS A 99 -2.76 -6.31 3.72
N LEU A 100 -2.46 -5.31 2.89
CA LEU A 100 -2.60 -3.90 3.24
C LEU A 100 -4.08 -3.50 3.40
N ILE A 101 -4.97 -4.00 2.54
CA ILE A 101 -6.41 -3.79 2.66
C ILE A 101 -6.95 -4.44 3.94
N GLU A 102 -6.64 -5.73 4.17
CA GLU A 102 -7.13 -6.50 5.32
C GLU A 102 -6.74 -5.86 6.66
N ILE A 103 -5.48 -5.44 6.81
CA ILE A 103 -5.06 -4.80 8.06
C ILE A 103 -5.64 -3.38 8.22
N SER A 104 -5.92 -2.68 7.13
CA SER A 104 -6.61 -1.37 7.15
C SER A 104 -8.08 -1.51 7.55
N GLU A 105 -8.77 -2.54 7.05
CA GLU A 105 -10.13 -2.91 7.46
C GLU A 105 -10.18 -3.25 8.95
N LEU A 106 -9.23 -4.06 9.43
CA LEU A 106 -9.12 -4.38 10.84
C LEU A 106 -8.87 -3.11 11.68
N LEU A 107 -8.01 -2.22 11.22
CA LEU A 107 -7.72 -0.97 11.92
C LEU A 107 -8.97 -0.09 12.07
N LEU A 108 -9.85 0.00 11.06
CA LEU A 108 -11.08 0.79 11.12
C LEU A 108 -12.06 0.32 12.22
N THR A 109 -11.95 -0.93 12.68
CA THR A 109 -12.74 -1.41 13.83
C THR A 109 -12.38 -0.68 15.13
N PHE A 110 -11.22 -0.01 15.19
CA PHE A 110 -10.71 0.75 16.34
C PHE A 110 -10.88 2.27 16.24
N LYS A 111 -11.77 2.78 15.39
CA LYS A 111 -11.99 4.23 15.15
C LYS A 111 -12.30 5.10 16.37
N MET A 112 -12.56 4.53 17.55
CA MET A 112 -12.71 5.29 18.80
C MET A 112 -11.37 5.59 19.50
N LYS A 113 -10.27 4.99 19.04
CA LYS A 113 -8.90 5.27 19.50
C LYS A 113 -8.21 6.21 18.51
N SER A 114 -7.30 7.04 19.00
CA SER A 114 -6.40 7.80 18.13
C SER A 114 -5.35 6.88 17.50
N ALA A 115 -4.82 7.28 16.34
CA ALA A 115 -3.69 6.59 15.72
C ALA A 115 -2.48 6.55 16.68
N ASP A 116 -2.20 7.63 17.41
CA ASP A 116 -1.14 7.69 18.42
C ASP A 116 -1.35 6.68 19.55
N GLY A 117 -2.61 6.42 19.94
CA GLY A 117 -2.94 5.42 20.96
C GLY A 117 -2.69 3.98 20.50
N ILE A 118 -2.77 3.72 19.20
CA ILE A 118 -2.55 2.39 18.61
C ILE A 118 -1.08 2.19 18.23
N PHE A 119 -0.46 3.19 17.59
CA PHE A 119 0.84 3.09 16.94
C PHE A 119 1.96 3.87 17.66
N GLY A 120 1.61 4.87 18.47
CA GLY A 120 2.54 5.92 18.93
C GLY A 120 2.78 6.99 17.86
N ASP A 121 3.25 8.18 18.28
CA ASP A 121 3.38 9.38 17.43
C ASP A 121 4.16 9.14 16.13
N LEU A 122 5.31 8.47 16.22
CA LEU A 122 6.15 8.26 15.04
C LEU A 122 5.48 7.35 14.01
N ASP A 123 4.92 6.22 14.43
CA ASP A 123 4.29 5.27 13.53
C ASP A 123 2.91 5.77 13.08
N ALA A 124 2.18 6.56 13.88
CA ALA A 124 0.97 7.24 13.43
C ALA A 124 1.24 8.17 12.23
N ARG A 125 2.36 8.91 12.22
CA ARG A 125 2.78 9.68 11.04
C ARG A 125 3.04 8.79 9.82
N LYS A 126 3.69 7.63 10.02
CA LYS A 126 3.96 6.68 8.92
C LYS A 126 2.68 6.12 8.34
N LEU A 127 1.70 5.82 9.18
CA LEU A 127 0.37 5.39 8.75
C LEU A 127 -0.26 6.45 7.84
N ARG A 128 -0.27 7.72 8.27
CA ARG A 128 -0.81 8.82 7.46
C ARG A 128 -0.11 8.93 6.10
N SER A 129 1.22 8.87 6.08
CA SER A 129 2.00 8.89 4.82
C SER A 129 1.68 7.70 3.92
N CYS A 130 1.53 6.50 4.49
CA CYS A 130 1.14 5.28 3.79
C CYS A 130 -0.26 5.43 3.16
N MET A 131 -1.27 5.79 3.96
CA MET A 131 -2.65 5.94 3.48
C MET A 131 -2.76 7.03 2.42
N THR A 132 -2.01 8.14 2.59
CA THR A 132 -1.93 9.21 1.59
C THR A 132 -1.32 8.73 0.27
N LEU A 133 -0.26 7.93 0.32
CA LEU A 133 0.37 7.41 -0.88
C LEU A 133 -0.59 6.49 -1.64
N PHE A 134 -1.22 5.54 -0.95
CA PHE A 134 -2.07 4.56 -1.60
C PHE A 134 -3.43 5.11 -2.01
N SER A 135 -3.95 6.15 -1.35
CA SER A 135 -5.18 6.83 -1.80
C SER A 135 -5.02 7.59 -3.13
N LEU A 136 -3.78 7.84 -3.57
CA LEU A 136 -3.47 8.54 -4.82
C LEU A 136 -3.18 7.61 -6.00
N THR A 137 -3.18 6.29 -5.78
CA THR A 137 -3.00 5.32 -6.86
C THR A 137 -4.26 5.20 -7.72
N GLU A 138 -4.10 4.80 -8.99
CA GLU A 138 -5.22 4.60 -9.89
C GLU A 138 -6.06 3.37 -9.46
N ASN A 139 -7.39 3.46 -9.56
CA ASN A 139 -8.33 2.40 -9.17
C ASN A 139 -8.14 1.88 -7.73
N THR A 140 -7.72 2.76 -6.83
CA THR A 140 -7.45 2.41 -5.43
C THR A 140 -8.70 1.97 -4.65
N ASN A 141 -8.46 1.30 -3.52
CA ASN A 141 -9.52 0.91 -2.59
C ASN A 141 -9.90 2.11 -1.69
N PRO A 142 -11.19 2.44 -1.51
CA PRO A 142 -11.64 3.55 -0.65
C PRO A 142 -11.16 3.45 0.80
N ILE A 143 -10.80 2.24 1.27
CA ILE A 143 -10.33 1.99 2.64
C ILE A 143 -9.21 2.94 3.08
N PHE A 144 -8.30 3.35 2.17
CA PHE A 144 -7.20 4.23 2.53
C PHE A 144 -7.68 5.63 2.89
N GLN A 145 -8.67 6.15 2.16
CA GLN A 145 -9.30 7.42 2.50
C GLN A 145 -10.13 7.28 3.78
N GLU A 146 -10.85 6.17 3.96
CA GLU A 146 -11.61 5.93 5.19
C GLU A 146 -10.72 5.91 6.44
N VAL A 147 -9.51 5.35 6.35
CA VAL A 147 -8.52 5.41 7.44
C VAL A 147 -8.04 6.85 7.69
N LEU A 148 -7.80 7.64 6.63
CA LEU A 148 -7.48 9.07 6.77
C LEU A 148 -8.61 9.82 7.47
N ASP A 149 -9.86 9.58 7.07
CA ASP A 149 -11.04 10.22 7.64
C ASP A 149 -11.19 9.86 9.12
N ALA A 150 -11.06 8.57 9.46
CA ALA A 150 -11.26 8.07 10.82
C ALA A 150 -10.16 8.50 11.80
N PHE A 151 -8.89 8.50 11.38
CA PHE A 151 -7.76 8.68 12.28
C PHE A 151 -7.04 10.02 12.14
N PHE A 152 -7.22 10.71 11.00
CA PHE A 152 -6.51 11.95 10.67
C PHE A 152 -7.46 13.04 10.17
N SER A 153 -8.78 12.91 10.39
CA SER A 153 -9.79 13.89 9.95
C SER A 153 -9.78 14.18 8.44
N GLY A 154 -9.36 13.19 7.64
CA GLY A 154 -9.26 13.28 6.18
C GLY A 154 -7.98 13.97 5.69
N GLU A 155 -7.12 14.42 6.61
CA GLU A 155 -5.92 15.17 6.29
C GLU A 155 -4.82 14.27 5.70
N ILE A 156 -4.47 14.51 4.45
CA ILE A 156 -3.34 13.86 3.75
C ILE A 156 -1.99 14.33 4.27
N ASP A 157 -0.94 13.50 4.20
CA ASP A 157 0.41 13.87 4.58
C ASP A 157 1.06 14.82 3.53
N PRO A 158 1.30 16.10 3.85
CA PRO A 158 1.78 17.08 2.88
C PRO A 158 3.19 16.75 2.34
N LEU A 159 4.03 16.06 3.12
CA LEU A 159 5.37 15.67 2.66
C LEU A 159 5.29 14.57 1.59
N THR A 160 4.40 13.59 1.77
CA THR A 160 4.10 12.58 0.73
C THR A 160 3.68 13.25 -0.57
N ILE A 161 2.76 14.23 -0.52
CA ILE A 161 2.31 14.99 -1.69
C ILE A 161 3.45 15.76 -2.35
N SER A 162 4.28 16.44 -1.54
CA SER A 162 5.42 17.22 -2.05
C SER A 162 6.42 16.34 -2.81
N ILE A 163 6.70 15.14 -2.30
CA ILE A 163 7.61 14.19 -2.95
C ILE A 163 7.02 13.71 -4.28
N ILE A 164 5.75 13.29 -4.28
CA ILE A 164 5.05 12.83 -5.49
C ILE A 164 5.07 13.91 -6.57
N ASN A 165 4.70 15.14 -6.22
CA ASN A 165 4.67 16.26 -7.16
C ASN A 165 6.06 16.62 -7.71
N SER A 166 7.11 16.46 -6.89
CA SER A 166 8.49 16.70 -7.33
C SER A 166 8.96 15.63 -8.32
N SER A 167 8.63 14.37 -8.06
CA SER A 167 8.92 13.26 -8.97
C SER A 167 8.20 13.40 -10.32
N ILE A 168 6.96 13.91 -10.33
CA ILE A 168 6.20 14.20 -11.56
C ILE A 168 6.85 15.36 -12.33
N LYS A 169 7.26 16.43 -11.66
CA LYS A 169 7.94 17.55 -12.34
C LYS A 169 9.24 17.10 -13.01
N SER A 170 10.02 16.24 -12.35
CA SER A 170 11.28 15.73 -12.91
C SER A 170 11.09 14.80 -14.12
N SER A 171 9.92 14.16 -14.28
CA SER A 171 9.64 13.31 -15.44
C SER A 171 9.01 14.05 -16.62
N VAL A 172 8.57 15.30 -16.40
CA VAL A 172 7.87 16.13 -17.40
C VAL A 172 8.73 17.27 -17.94
N GLU A 173 9.89 17.57 -17.33
CA GLU A 173 10.82 18.57 -17.88
C GLU A 173 11.45 18.04 -19.19
N PRO A 174 11.11 18.58 -20.38
CA PRO A 174 11.69 18.11 -21.62
C PRO A 174 13.13 18.59 -21.69
N ALA A 175 14.00 17.78 -22.30
CA ALA A 175 15.33 18.19 -22.72
C ALA A 175 15.24 19.53 -23.46
N VAL A 176 15.54 20.62 -22.77
CA VAL A 176 15.70 21.93 -23.40
C VAL A 176 17.04 21.86 -24.13
N VAL A 177 16.91 22.03 -25.44
CA VAL A 177 17.92 22.07 -26.51
C VAL A 177 19.24 22.72 -26.12
#